data_AF-A0A222ENC4-F1
#
_entry.id   AF-A0A222ENC4-F1
#
_cell.length_a   1.000
_cell.length_b   1.000
_cell.length_c   1.000
_cell.angle_alpha   90.00
_cell.angle_beta   90.00
_cell.angle_gamma   90.00
#
_symmetry.space_group_name_H-M   'P 1'
#
loop_
_entity.id
_entity.type
_entity.pdbx_description
1 polymer ?
#
loop_
_entity_poly.entity_id
_entity_poly.type
_entity_poly.pdbx_seq_one_letter_code
_entity_poly.pdbx_strand_id
1 'polypeptide(L)'
;MDTTKKSSINYKPKNPNDPKMPNLTGQNREEINSKVKEEIIEKVFKTTKVGDDEPFSDNSKAKSLINSLKQKLANKEDEDKNKDDNEESKPKMVMPDPTSDLNIVNHLRNRGSISNRILHQNTKDKMKTLREDHRISLKKDEIDLIAETFREKVVRVSPNSVVLKISKFGLEIYKNNVDKRYWVVAICFDELFNPAKLAFTNFWTGGAFIGYGFDYLEETIEKAKDLSNSGRTGNIYWKDFVVDWNKETNRFVTSDEPKQFKYSEYKKIIEWYKQNKVRICVKNKNRKDYEDLMKEVKEKKAKGEFVSPLASLQAKMIDKPRKATFVFGYPVEKSDYKGKEYVKPENKLYEIGFAFTD
;
A
#
# COMPACT_ATOMS: atom_id res chain seq x y z
N MET A 1 0.19 47.49 21.16
CA MET A 1 0.38 48.06 19.82
C MET A 1 1.85 48.38 19.70
N ASP A 2 2.55 47.81 18.74
CA ASP A 2 3.69 48.46 18.07
C ASP A 2 4.04 47.68 16.81
N THR A 3 3.92 48.37 15.69
CA THR A 3 4.15 47.90 14.32
C THR A 3 5.35 48.65 13.75
N THR A 4 6.12 47.98 12.88
CA THR A 4 6.85 48.45 11.67
C THR A 4 8.29 47.90 11.60
N LYS A 5 8.54 46.87 10.78
CA LYS A 5 8.92 46.91 9.34
C LYS A 5 10.18 47.76 9.06
N LYS A 6 11.34 47.07 8.99
CA LYS A 6 12.57 47.58 8.35
C LYS A 6 12.34 47.70 6.84
N SER A 7 12.30 48.93 6.33
CA SER A 7 12.25 49.23 4.89
C SER A 7 13.63 49.01 4.25
N SER A 8 13.64 48.34 3.11
CA SER A 8 14.75 48.26 2.17
C SER A 8 15.20 49.65 1.71
N ILE A 9 16.52 49.86 1.71
CA ILE A 9 17.18 51.12 1.37
C ILE A 9 16.93 51.45 -0.10
N ASN A 10 16.25 52.57 -0.37
CA ASN A 10 16.18 53.22 -1.67
C ASN A 10 17.54 53.86 -1.99
N TYR A 11 18.37 53.20 -2.82
CA TYR A 11 19.57 53.81 -3.36
C TYR A 11 19.26 54.51 -4.69
N LYS A 12 19.53 55.82 -4.77
CA LYS A 12 19.58 56.60 -6.03
C LYS A 12 20.97 57.23 -6.14
N PRO A 13 21.77 56.92 -7.18
CA PRO A 13 23.07 57.54 -7.35
C PRO A 13 22.91 59.01 -7.74
N LYS A 14 23.66 59.90 -7.08
CA LYS A 14 23.72 61.35 -7.35
C LYS A 14 24.78 61.74 -8.39
N ASN A 15 25.53 60.78 -8.94
CA ASN A 15 26.58 61.04 -9.92
C ASN A 15 26.65 59.89 -10.95
N PRO A 16 26.56 60.15 -12.26
CA PRO A 16 26.59 59.11 -13.29
C PRO A 16 27.95 58.44 -13.50
N ASN A 17 29.03 58.96 -12.91
CA ASN A 17 30.39 58.39 -13.01
C ASN A 17 30.90 57.86 -11.64
N ASP A 18 30.08 57.11 -10.93
CA ASP A 18 30.49 56.43 -9.70
C ASP A 18 31.27 55.14 -10.04
N PRO A 19 32.55 54.98 -9.63
CA PRO A 19 33.37 53.80 -9.92
C PRO A 19 32.86 52.50 -9.26
N LYS A 20 31.82 52.56 -8.42
CA LYS A 20 31.14 51.38 -7.86
C LYS A 20 29.98 50.85 -8.73
N MET A 21 29.72 51.43 -9.90
CA MET A 21 28.71 50.92 -10.83
C MET A 21 29.28 49.79 -11.70
N PRO A 22 28.71 48.57 -11.69
CA PRO A 22 29.15 47.52 -12.61
C PRO A 22 28.72 47.87 -14.03
N ASN A 23 29.69 48.05 -14.94
CA ASN A 23 29.44 48.33 -16.36
C ASN A 23 28.84 47.10 -17.06
N LEU A 24 27.68 47.29 -17.70
CA LEU A 24 26.97 46.28 -18.51
C LEU A 24 27.23 46.48 -20.01
N THR A 25 28.48 46.70 -20.40
CA THR A 25 28.91 46.73 -21.81
C THR A 25 29.87 45.60 -22.08
N GLY A 26 29.43 44.70 -22.97
CA GLY A 26 30.06 43.43 -23.25
C GLY A 26 31.45 43.55 -23.85
N GLN A 27 32.36 42.81 -23.23
CA GLN A 27 33.47 42.02 -23.77
C GLN A 27 33.86 41.12 -22.57
N ASN A 28 33.97 39.80 -22.76
CA ASN A 28 34.28 38.74 -21.75
C ASN A 28 33.17 37.70 -21.48
N ARG A 29 32.40 37.29 -22.48
CA ARG A 29 31.52 36.10 -22.36
C ARG A 29 32.22 34.78 -22.68
N GLU A 30 33.40 34.80 -23.30
CA GLU A 30 34.16 33.60 -23.66
C GLU A 30 35.27 33.25 -22.64
N GLU A 31 35.90 34.22 -21.97
CA GLU A 31 36.95 33.94 -20.97
C GLU A 31 36.45 33.48 -19.59
N ILE A 32 35.17 33.67 -19.26
CA ILE A 32 34.60 33.26 -17.96
C ILE A 32 34.23 31.76 -17.95
N ASN A 33 33.87 31.18 -19.11
CA ASN A 33 33.51 29.76 -19.19
C ASN A 33 34.71 28.81 -19.15
N SER A 34 35.92 29.27 -19.49
CA SER A 34 37.16 28.49 -19.35
C SER A 34 37.70 28.51 -17.92
N LYS A 35 37.73 29.68 -17.26
CA LYS A 35 38.23 29.80 -15.87
C LYS A 35 37.35 29.10 -14.82
N VAL A 36 36.02 29.06 -14.99
CA VAL A 36 35.13 28.37 -14.04
C VAL A 36 35.24 26.84 -14.15
N LYS A 37 35.63 26.30 -15.31
CA LYS A 37 35.85 24.84 -15.47
C LYS A 37 37.16 24.37 -14.82
N GLU A 38 38.22 25.19 -14.81
CA GLU A 38 39.49 24.84 -14.15
C GLU A 38 39.41 24.97 -12.61
N GLU A 39 38.71 25.97 -12.07
CA GLU A 39 38.58 26.16 -10.61
C GLU A 39 37.72 25.09 -9.91
N ILE A 40 36.76 24.46 -10.62
CA ILE A 40 35.94 23.37 -10.06
C ILE A 40 36.73 22.06 -10.03
N ILE A 41 37.69 21.86 -10.94
CA ILE A 41 38.52 20.64 -10.99
C ILE A 41 39.62 20.69 -9.92
N GLU A 42 40.22 21.85 -9.63
CA GLU A 42 41.25 21.97 -8.58
C GLU A 42 40.71 21.95 -7.14
N LYS A 43 39.46 22.33 -6.89
CA LYS A 43 38.87 22.28 -5.53
C LYS A 43 38.33 20.90 -5.15
N VAL A 44 38.09 20.00 -6.10
CA VAL A 44 37.66 18.61 -5.81
C VAL A 44 38.84 17.68 -5.52
N PHE A 45 40.09 18.07 -5.87
CA PHE A 45 41.28 17.22 -5.71
C PHE A 45 42.25 17.60 -4.57
N LYS A 46 41.92 18.58 -3.70
CA LYS A 46 42.80 19.01 -2.58
C LYS A 46 42.25 18.78 -1.17
N THR A 47 41.19 17.99 -0.99
CA THR A 47 40.76 17.54 0.33
C THR A 47 40.85 16.03 0.48
N THR A 48 42.09 15.52 0.47
CA THR A 48 42.54 14.40 1.31
C THR A 48 44.06 14.26 1.15
N LYS A 49 44.81 15.06 1.90
CA LYS A 49 46.12 14.61 2.41
C LYS A 49 45.84 14.04 3.81
N VAL A 50 45.57 12.74 3.86
CA VAL A 50 45.72 11.95 5.08
C VAL A 50 47.15 11.44 5.02
N GLY A 51 47.95 11.75 6.03
CA GLY A 51 49.27 11.17 6.20
C GLY A 51 49.13 9.69 6.54
N ASP A 52 49.98 8.88 5.91
CA ASP A 52 50.13 7.47 6.22
C ASP A 52 50.88 7.31 7.54
N ASP A 53 50.14 7.13 8.63
CA ASP A 53 50.45 6.13 9.65
C ASP A 53 49.45 4.99 9.45
N GLU A 54 49.88 3.91 8.79
CA GLU A 54 49.18 2.61 8.76
C GLU A 54 49.40 1.85 10.10
N PRO A 55 48.70 0.73 10.43
CA PRO A 55 47.58 0.08 9.73
C PRO A 55 46.45 -0.45 10.66
N PHE A 56 45.37 -0.97 10.05
CA PHE A 56 44.42 -2.05 10.45
C PHE A 56 43.01 -1.66 9.96
N SER A 57 42.23 -2.39 9.16
CA SER A 57 42.41 -3.61 8.36
C SER A 57 41.13 -3.80 7.51
N ASP A 58 41.29 -4.43 6.34
CA ASP A 58 40.29 -5.21 5.59
C ASP A 58 39.09 -4.53 4.92
N ASN A 59 39.31 -4.12 3.66
CA ASN A 59 38.27 -3.96 2.64
C ASN A 59 38.45 -4.96 1.47
N SER A 60 38.57 -6.25 1.83
CA SER A 60 38.80 -7.36 0.88
C SER A 60 37.70 -7.50 -0.19
N LYS A 61 36.47 -7.09 0.12
CA LYS A 61 35.31 -7.16 -0.80
C LYS A 61 35.37 -6.13 -1.94
N ALA A 62 35.94 -4.96 -1.70
CA ALA A 62 36.07 -3.92 -2.72
C ALA A 62 37.17 -4.28 -3.75
N LYS A 63 38.27 -4.87 -3.28
CA LYS A 63 39.36 -5.34 -4.14
C LYS A 63 38.95 -6.53 -5.02
N SER A 64 38.12 -7.45 -4.52
CA SER A 64 37.63 -8.57 -5.34
C SER A 64 36.68 -8.13 -6.47
N LEU A 65 35.80 -7.16 -6.19
CA LEU A 65 34.91 -6.54 -7.18
C LEU A 65 35.70 -5.83 -8.29
N ILE A 66 36.71 -5.04 -7.93
CA ILE A 66 37.56 -4.33 -8.90
C ILE A 66 38.35 -5.32 -9.76
N ASN A 67 38.90 -6.39 -9.17
CA ASN A 67 39.60 -7.42 -9.95
C ASN A 67 38.64 -8.19 -10.88
N SER A 68 37.41 -8.49 -10.44
CA SER A 68 36.41 -9.13 -11.30
C SER A 68 36.00 -8.27 -12.50
N LEU A 69 35.95 -6.94 -12.31
CA LEU A 69 35.63 -5.98 -13.36
C LEU A 69 36.78 -5.84 -14.37
N LYS A 70 38.03 -5.83 -13.88
CA LYS A 70 39.22 -5.82 -14.73
C LYS A 70 39.35 -7.09 -15.56
N GLN A 71 39.08 -8.27 -14.99
CA GLN A 71 39.06 -9.52 -15.74
C GLN A 71 37.94 -9.56 -16.81
N LYS A 72 36.75 -9.03 -16.50
CA LYS A 72 35.66 -8.94 -17.48
C LYS A 72 35.93 -7.98 -18.63
N LEU A 73 36.72 -6.93 -18.39
CA LEU A 73 37.15 -6.00 -19.43
C LEU A 73 38.26 -6.59 -20.30
N ALA A 74 39.25 -7.26 -19.69
CA ALA A 74 40.31 -7.96 -20.43
C ALA A 74 39.75 -9.08 -21.32
N ASN A 75 38.82 -9.89 -20.81
CA ASN A 75 38.20 -10.96 -21.59
C ASN A 75 37.30 -10.44 -22.74
N LYS A 76 36.82 -9.20 -22.67
CA LYS A 76 36.07 -8.57 -23.77
C LYS A 76 36.99 -8.10 -24.90
N GLU A 77 38.17 -7.58 -24.55
CA GLU A 77 39.16 -7.16 -25.55
C GLU A 77 39.79 -8.35 -26.30
N ASP A 78 39.84 -9.53 -25.68
CA ASP A 78 40.30 -10.77 -26.33
C ASP A 78 39.20 -11.47 -27.17
N GLU A 79 37.91 -11.31 -26.83
CA GLU A 79 36.80 -11.83 -27.65
C GLU A 79 36.56 -11.04 -28.95
N ASP A 80 36.92 -9.74 -28.97
CA ASP A 80 36.73 -8.86 -30.14
C ASP A 80 37.85 -9.01 -31.21
N LYS A 81 38.94 -9.74 -30.93
CA LYS A 81 40.01 -10.01 -31.91
C LYS A 81 39.88 -11.33 -32.68
N ASN A 82 38.96 -12.22 -32.30
CA ASN A 82 38.82 -13.57 -32.88
C ASN A 82 37.45 -13.82 -33.55
N LYS A 83 36.76 -12.78 -34.02
CA LYS A 83 35.44 -12.90 -34.68
C LYS A 83 35.37 -12.15 -36.03
N ASP A 84 36.44 -12.22 -36.81
CA ASP A 84 36.27 -12.19 -38.26
C ASP A 84 36.18 -13.65 -38.72
N ASP A 85 35.15 -13.93 -39.52
CA ASP A 85 34.74 -15.20 -40.12
C ASP A 85 33.73 -16.05 -39.30
N ASN A 86 32.48 -16.02 -39.80
CA ASN A 86 31.29 -16.83 -39.46
C ASN A 86 30.33 -16.29 -38.39
N GLU A 87 29.26 -15.63 -38.83
CA GLU A 87 27.87 -16.10 -38.66
C GLU A 87 26.88 -15.08 -39.27
N GLU A 88 26.30 -15.45 -40.40
CA GLU A 88 25.03 -14.89 -40.88
C GLU A 88 23.89 -15.25 -39.90
N SER A 89 22.89 -14.34 -39.80
CA SER A 89 21.53 -14.57 -39.25
C SER A 89 21.25 -14.43 -37.74
N LYS A 90 21.57 -13.28 -37.14
CA LYS A 90 20.76 -12.75 -36.02
C LYS A 90 20.35 -11.30 -36.30
N PRO A 91 19.08 -10.89 -36.07
CA PRO A 91 18.71 -9.49 -36.21
C PRO A 91 19.51 -8.68 -35.18
N LYS A 92 20.44 -7.85 -35.66
CA LYS A 92 21.13 -6.87 -34.82
C LYS A 92 20.05 -6.01 -34.17
N MET A 93 19.93 -6.10 -32.84
CA MET A 93 19.17 -5.15 -32.05
C MET A 93 19.85 -3.79 -32.20
N VAL A 94 19.35 -2.98 -33.15
CA VAL A 94 19.81 -1.61 -33.35
C VAL A 94 19.22 -0.78 -32.21
N MET A 95 20.04 -0.42 -31.24
CA MET A 95 19.62 0.57 -30.24
C MET A 95 19.44 1.92 -30.95
N PRO A 96 18.36 2.66 -30.67
CA PRO A 96 18.17 3.97 -31.26
C PRO A 96 19.31 4.88 -30.79
N ASP A 97 19.93 5.56 -31.74
CA ASP A 97 21.08 6.43 -31.50
C ASP A 97 20.72 7.47 -30.40
N PRO A 98 21.46 7.52 -29.29
CA PRO A 98 21.20 8.45 -28.20
C PRO A 98 21.34 9.92 -28.62
N THR A 99 21.98 10.19 -29.75
CA THR A 99 22.15 11.54 -30.31
C THR A 99 21.14 11.88 -31.42
N SER A 100 20.24 10.95 -31.79
CA SER A 100 19.22 11.25 -32.79
C SER A 100 18.23 12.31 -32.29
N ASP A 101 17.87 13.26 -33.17
CA ASP A 101 16.97 14.37 -32.85
C ASP A 101 15.63 13.90 -32.28
N LEU A 102 15.13 12.74 -32.74
CA LEU A 102 13.92 12.10 -32.21
C LEU A 102 14.07 11.64 -30.75
N ASN A 103 15.23 11.10 -30.37
CA ASN A 103 15.51 10.73 -28.97
C ASN A 103 15.70 11.96 -28.09
N ILE A 104 16.37 13.00 -28.60
CA ILE A 104 16.57 14.27 -27.89
C ILE A 104 15.21 14.95 -27.66
N VAL A 105 14.35 15.01 -28.66
CA VAL A 105 13.00 15.58 -28.56
C VAL A 105 12.14 14.78 -27.57
N ASN A 106 12.18 13.44 -27.60
CA ASN A 106 11.48 12.62 -26.61
C ASN A 106 12.03 12.80 -25.19
N HIS A 107 13.35 12.93 -25.03
CA HIS A 107 13.97 13.22 -23.74
C HIS A 107 13.59 14.60 -23.20
N LEU A 108 13.51 15.61 -24.07
CA LEU A 108 13.12 16.98 -23.72
C LEU A 108 11.62 17.07 -23.42
N ARG A 109 10.76 16.36 -24.15
CA ARG A 109 9.31 16.31 -23.93
C ARG A 109 8.96 15.65 -22.59
N ASN A 110 9.71 14.62 -22.20
CA ASN A 110 9.58 13.95 -20.91
C ASN A 110 10.17 14.74 -19.73
N ARG A 111 11.20 15.57 -19.96
CA ARG A 111 11.75 16.46 -18.91
C ARG A 111 10.96 17.75 -18.73
N GLY A 112 10.38 18.30 -19.80
CA GLY A 112 9.58 19.51 -19.78
C GLY A 112 8.28 19.36 -18.97
N SER A 113 7.65 18.18 -18.98
CA SER A 113 6.43 17.91 -18.21
C SER A 113 6.66 17.85 -16.69
N ILE A 114 7.85 17.40 -16.27
CA ILE A 114 8.25 17.30 -14.85
C ILE A 114 8.73 18.68 -14.34
N SER A 115 9.57 19.37 -15.11
CA SER A 115 10.13 20.69 -14.76
C SER A 115 9.06 21.78 -14.63
N ASN A 116 8.11 21.83 -15.57
CA ASN A 116 7.06 22.86 -15.54
C ASN A 116 6.04 22.64 -14.41
N ARG A 117 5.80 21.39 -13.98
CA ARG A 117 4.94 21.11 -12.81
C ARG A 117 5.58 21.55 -11.49
N ILE A 118 6.91 21.52 -11.36
CA ILE A 118 7.63 21.91 -10.14
C ILE A 118 7.75 23.45 -10.01
N LEU A 119 7.88 24.15 -11.13
CA LEU A 119 7.98 25.61 -11.18
C LEU A 119 6.71 26.33 -10.71
N HIS A 120 5.53 25.75 -10.94
CA HIS A 120 4.23 26.35 -10.57
C HIS A 120 3.66 25.90 -9.21
N GLN A 121 4.43 25.16 -8.39
CA GLN A 121 3.95 24.80 -7.04
C GLN A 121 4.02 26.01 -6.09
N ASN A 122 2.90 26.31 -5.44
CA ASN A 122 2.83 27.31 -4.38
C ASN A 122 3.86 27.01 -3.28
N THR A 123 4.43 28.04 -2.64
CA THR A 123 5.40 27.89 -1.55
C THR A 123 4.89 27.03 -0.39
N LYS A 124 3.57 27.05 -0.12
CA LYS A 124 2.91 26.14 0.84
C LYS A 124 2.97 24.68 0.42
N ASP A 125 2.81 24.38 -0.87
CA ASP A 125 2.88 23.01 -1.39
C ASP A 125 4.32 22.51 -1.41
N LYS A 126 5.29 23.38 -1.72
CA LYS A 126 6.73 23.09 -1.57
C LYS A 126 7.14 22.81 -0.13
N MET A 127 6.57 23.53 0.85
CA MET A 127 6.81 23.24 2.28
C MET A 127 6.16 21.93 2.74
N LYS A 128 5.04 21.52 2.15
CA LYS A 128 4.40 20.22 2.47
C LYS A 128 5.17 19.04 1.90
N THR A 129 5.70 19.15 0.68
CA THR A 129 6.56 18.11 0.10
C THR A 129 7.88 17.97 0.87
N LEU A 130 8.41 19.06 1.42
CA LEU A 130 9.57 19.04 2.33
C LEU A 130 9.28 18.47 3.72
N ARG A 131 8.00 18.41 4.13
CA ARG A 131 7.55 17.90 5.44
C ARG A 131 7.09 16.43 5.42
N GLU A 132 7.36 15.69 4.35
CA GLU A 132 6.91 14.29 4.17
C GLU A 132 5.38 14.10 4.16
N ASP A 133 4.60 15.17 3.98
CA ASP A 133 3.15 15.05 3.76
C ASP A 133 2.91 14.59 2.31
N HIS A 134 2.92 13.27 2.11
CA HIS A 134 2.71 12.62 0.81
C HIS A 134 1.26 12.69 0.30
N ARG A 135 0.30 13.22 1.09
CA ARG A 135 -1.13 13.20 0.74
C ARG A 135 -1.71 14.61 0.61
N ILE A 136 -2.55 14.79 -0.41
CA ILE A 136 -3.36 16.00 -0.63
C ILE A 136 -4.76 15.75 -0.08
N SER A 137 -5.36 16.77 0.52
CA SER A 137 -6.78 16.74 0.88
C SER A 137 -7.64 16.60 -0.38
N LEU A 138 -8.53 15.62 -0.38
CA LEU A 138 -9.57 15.44 -1.38
C LEU A 138 -10.64 16.53 -1.23
N LYS A 139 -11.31 16.85 -2.34
CA LYS A 139 -12.50 17.71 -2.31
C LYS A 139 -13.68 16.94 -1.71
N LYS A 140 -14.66 17.65 -1.15
CA LYS A 140 -15.87 17.01 -0.58
C LYS A 140 -16.63 16.21 -1.65
N ASP A 141 -16.81 16.79 -2.82
CA ASP A 141 -17.51 16.12 -3.94
C ASP A 141 -16.81 14.82 -4.38
N GLU A 142 -15.47 14.78 -4.32
CA GLU A 142 -14.69 13.58 -4.62
C GLU A 142 -14.90 12.49 -3.55
N ILE A 143 -14.92 12.89 -2.27
CA ILE A 143 -15.19 11.99 -1.15
C ILE A 143 -16.60 11.42 -1.24
N ASP A 144 -17.58 12.27 -1.54
CA ASP A 144 -18.98 11.88 -1.67
C ASP A 144 -19.17 10.92 -2.84
N LEU A 145 -18.53 11.16 -3.99
CA LEU A 145 -18.57 10.25 -5.13
C LEU A 145 -18.01 8.85 -4.78
N ILE A 146 -16.86 8.81 -4.09
CA ILE A 146 -16.26 7.54 -3.65
C ILE A 146 -17.20 6.84 -2.64
N ALA A 147 -17.75 7.60 -1.68
CA ALA A 147 -18.62 7.06 -0.65
C ALA A 147 -19.93 6.52 -1.21
N GLU A 148 -20.53 7.20 -2.17
CA GLU A 148 -21.75 6.78 -2.87
C GLU A 148 -21.52 5.56 -3.78
N THR A 149 -20.31 5.41 -4.34
CA THR A 149 -19.96 4.28 -5.21
C THR A 149 -19.74 2.99 -4.42
N PHE A 150 -19.04 3.06 -3.28
CA PHE A 150 -18.64 1.88 -2.51
C PHE A 150 -19.48 1.64 -1.24
N ARG A 151 -20.34 2.58 -0.85
CA ARG A 151 -21.36 2.50 0.20
C ARG A 151 -20.92 1.70 1.42
N GLU A 152 -21.40 0.47 1.58
CA GLU A 152 -21.17 -0.41 2.72
C GLU A 152 -19.69 -0.71 2.99
N LYS A 153 -18.84 -0.69 1.95
CA LYS A 153 -17.42 -0.98 2.09
C LYS A 153 -16.65 0.16 2.73
N VAL A 154 -17.21 1.37 2.84
CA VAL A 154 -16.49 2.57 3.34
C VAL A 154 -16.39 2.56 4.85
N VAL A 155 -15.19 2.35 5.40
CA VAL A 155 -15.03 2.20 6.86
C VAL A 155 -14.41 3.42 7.54
N ARG A 156 -13.56 4.17 6.83
CA ARG A 156 -12.99 5.42 7.33
C ARG A 156 -12.97 6.47 6.24
N VAL A 157 -13.46 7.65 6.56
CA VAL A 157 -13.38 8.83 5.72
C VAL A 157 -12.52 9.86 6.45
N SER A 158 -11.44 10.26 5.81
CA SER A 158 -10.55 11.33 6.26
C SER A 158 -10.45 12.36 5.14
N PRO A 159 -10.13 13.64 5.41
CA PRO A 159 -9.96 14.64 4.35
C PRO A 159 -8.90 14.23 3.32
N ASN A 160 -7.93 13.39 3.72
CA ASN A 160 -6.81 12.98 2.87
C ASN A 160 -6.99 11.60 2.22
N SER A 161 -7.91 10.77 2.71
CA SER A 161 -8.10 9.41 2.18
C SER A 161 -9.45 8.81 2.55
N VAL A 162 -9.91 7.92 1.69
CA VAL A 162 -11.08 7.07 1.92
C VAL A 162 -10.62 5.62 2.00
N VAL A 163 -11.00 4.92 3.06
CA VAL A 163 -10.61 3.54 3.32
C VAL A 163 -11.81 2.62 3.16
N LEU A 164 -11.65 1.62 2.29
CA LEU A 164 -12.63 0.60 1.98
C LEU A 164 -12.20 -0.73 2.61
N LYS A 165 -13.12 -1.41 3.30
CA LYS A 165 -12.95 -2.77 3.79
C LYS A 165 -13.81 -3.71 2.96
N ILE A 166 -13.17 -4.65 2.29
CA ILE A 166 -13.85 -5.72 1.55
C ILE A 166 -13.93 -6.94 2.47
N SER A 167 -12.80 -7.32 3.09
CA SER A 167 -12.69 -8.55 3.85
C SER A 167 -11.50 -8.47 4.83
N LYS A 168 -10.52 -9.38 4.72
CA LYS A 168 -9.17 -9.22 5.30
C LYS A 168 -8.43 -8.06 4.68
N PHE A 169 -8.64 -7.91 3.38
CA PHE A 169 -8.03 -6.86 2.59
C PHE A 169 -9.02 -5.72 2.37
N GLY A 170 -8.45 -4.58 2.04
CA GLY A 170 -9.18 -3.39 1.69
C GLY A 170 -8.43 -2.57 0.66
N LEU A 171 -8.97 -1.39 0.41
CA LEU A 171 -8.38 -0.41 -0.49
C LEU A 171 -8.33 0.93 0.24
N GLU A 172 -7.21 1.64 0.11
CA GLU A 172 -7.13 3.05 0.47
C GLU A 172 -7.06 3.88 -0.81
N ILE A 173 -7.97 4.83 -0.96
CA ILE A 173 -7.99 5.80 -2.06
C ILE A 173 -7.55 7.15 -1.52
N TYR A 174 -6.51 7.74 -2.11
CA TYR A 174 -6.00 9.06 -1.74
C TYR A 174 -5.37 9.78 -2.94
N LYS A 175 -5.09 11.07 -2.80
CA LYS A 175 -4.36 11.84 -3.81
C LYS A 175 -2.93 12.10 -3.37
N ASN A 176 -1.95 11.65 -4.16
CA ASN A 176 -0.53 11.81 -3.85
C ASN A 176 -0.09 13.26 -4.08
N ASN A 177 0.69 13.82 -3.15
CA ASN A 177 1.21 15.18 -3.21
C ASN A 177 2.38 15.34 -4.18
N VAL A 178 3.18 14.29 -4.36
CA VAL A 178 4.36 14.32 -5.24
C VAL A 178 3.93 14.31 -6.70
N ASP A 179 3.16 13.28 -7.10
CA ASP A 179 2.79 13.09 -8.50
C ASP A 179 1.48 13.80 -8.88
N LYS A 180 0.74 14.33 -7.89
CA LYS A 180 -0.60 14.93 -8.03
C LYS A 180 -1.69 13.98 -8.56
N ARG A 181 -1.39 12.68 -8.61
CA ARG A 181 -2.26 11.59 -9.07
C ARG A 181 -3.14 11.03 -7.97
N TYR A 182 -4.29 10.47 -8.35
CA TYR A 182 -5.12 9.66 -7.47
C TYR A 182 -4.53 8.26 -7.39
N TRP A 183 -4.47 7.69 -6.20
CA TRP A 183 -3.91 6.37 -5.95
C TRP A 183 -4.94 5.48 -5.30
N VAL A 184 -5.00 4.23 -5.76
CA VAL A 184 -5.66 3.13 -5.07
C VAL A 184 -4.59 2.16 -4.59
N VAL A 185 -4.57 1.90 -3.29
CA VAL A 185 -3.57 1.06 -2.62
C VAL A 185 -4.24 -0.09 -1.91
N ALA A 186 -3.72 -1.30 -2.08
CA ALA A 186 -4.18 -2.45 -1.34
C ALA A 186 -3.69 -2.37 0.12
N ILE A 187 -4.60 -2.60 1.06
CA ILE A 187 -4.31 -2.61 2.49
C ILE A 187 -4.71 -3.95 3.12
N CYS A 188 -4.02 -4.34 4.18
CA CYS A 188 -4.36 -5.48 5.01
C CYS A 188 -4.78 -4.98 6.39
N PHE A 189 -5.95 -5.41 6.86
CA PHE A 189 -6.42 -5.07 8.21
C PHE A 189 -5.78 -6.00 9.25
N ASP A 190 -5.29 -5.42 10.34
CA ASP A 190 -4.76 -6.18 11.47
C ASP A 190 -5.91 -6.68 12.36
N GLU A 191 -6.90 -5.82 12.58
CA GLU A 191 -8.12 -6.15 13.32
C GLU A 191 -9.26 -6.47 12.34
N LEU A 192 -9.58 -7.75 12.26
CA LEU A 192 -10.51 -8.29 11.28
C LEU A 192 -11.95 -8.30 11.78
N PHE A 193 -12.14 -8.31 13.11
CA PHE A 193 -13.43 -8.58 13.72
C PHE A 193 -14.08 -7.30 14.25
N ASN A 194 -13.35 -6.43 14.93
CA ASN A 194 -13.94 -5.21 15.50
C ASN A 194 -13.99 -4.04 14.50
N PRO A 195 -15.17 -3.54 14.08
CA PRO A 195 -15.28 -2.45 13.12
C PRO A 195 -14.97 -1.08 13.71
N ALA A 196 -14.99 -0.93 15.05
CA ALA A 196 -14.64 0.32 15.72
C ALA A 196 -13.12 0.51 15.87
N LYS A 197 -12.35 -0.58 15.83
CA LYS A 197 -10.89 -0.56 15.93
C LYS A 197 -10.28 -0.82 14.56
N LEU A 198 -9.91 0.25 13.89
CA LEU A 198 -9.36 0.18 12.53
C LEU A 198 -7.85 0.34 12.58
N ALA A 199 -7.15 -0.78 12.48
CA ALA A 199 -5.72 -0.84 12.25
C ALA A 199 -5.49 -1.56 10.92
N PHE A 200 -4.71 -0.94 10.04
CA PHE A 200 -4.36 -1.51 8.76
C PHE A 200 -2.96 -1.07 8.35
N THR A 201 -2.33 -1.93 7.57
CA THR A 201 -1.01 -1.72 6.98
C THR A 201 -1.11 -1.82 5.46
N ASN A 202 -0.18 -1.17 4.76
CA ASN A 202 -0.10 -1.32 3.31
C ASN A 202 0.26 -2.76 2.97
N PHE A 203 -0.42 -3.34 1.98
CA PHE A 203 -0.19 -4.72 1.59
C PHE A 203 0.97 -4.83 0.61
N TRP A 204 1.93 -5.71 0.92
CA TRP A 204 3.12 -6.00 0.12
C TRP A 204 3.08 -7.44 -0.35
N THR A 205 3.44 -7.69 -1.62
CA THR A 205 3.60 -9.06 -2.15
C THR A 205 4.97 -9.19 -2.78
N GLY A 206 5.82 -10.07 -2.24
CA GLY A 206 7.14 -10.36 -2.81
C GLY A 206 8.06 -9.15 -2.93
N GLY A 207 7.98 -8.19 -2.00
CA GLY A 207 8.76 -6.94 -2.04
C GLY A 207 8.17 -5.85 -2.95
N ALA A 208 7.11 -6.13 -3.70
CA ALA A 208 6.39 -5.14 -4.48
C ALA A 208 5.19 -4.57 -3.71
N PHE A 209 5.09 -3.24 -3.72
CA PHE A 209 3.93 -2.49 -3.23
C PHE A 209 2.78 -2.60 -4.24
N ILE A 210 1.58 -2.95 -3.78
CA ILE A 210 0.39 -3.04 -4.66
C ILE A 210 -0.37 -1.72 -4.58
N GLY A 211 -0.09 -0.83 -5.51
CA GLY A 211 -0.81 0.42 -5.69
C GLY A 211 -0.78 0.89 -7.14
N TYR A 212 -1.85 1.54 -7.57
CA TYR A 212 -1.99 2.09 -8.93
C TYR A 212 -2.32 3.58 -8.84
N GLY A 213 -1.57 4.38 -9.60
CA GLY A 213 -1.75 5.83 -9.66
C GLY A 213 -2.32 6.28 -11.01
N PHE A 214 -3.39 7.08 -10.99
CA PHE A 214 -4.12 7.59 -12.15
C PHE A 214 -4.22 9.12 -12.12
N ASP A 215 -4.37 9.73 -13.29
CA ASP A 215 -4.54 11.18 -13.38
C ASP A 215 -5.99 11.60 -13.04
N TYR A 216 -6.97 10.72 -13.28
CA TYR A 216 -8.41 10.96 -13.03
C TYR A 216 -8.98 10.08 -11.91
N LEU A 217 -10.02 10.58 -11.23
CA LEU A 217 -10.66 9.88 -10.12
C LEU A 217 -11.52 8.71 -10.62
N GLU A 218 -12.17 8.87 -11.76
CA GLU A 218 -13.05 7.88 -12.38
C GLU A 218 -12.28 6.58 -12.69
N GLU A 219 -11.08 6.71 -13.27
CA GLU A 219 -10.17 5.58 -13.53
C GLU A 219 -9.76 4.87 -12.23
N THR A 220 -9.54 5.64 -11.16
CA THR A 220 -9.20 5.10 -9.85
C THR A 220 -10.37 4.32 -9.24
N ILE A 221 -11.59 4.82 -9.40
CA ILE A 221 -12.82 4.16 -8.95
C ILE A 221 -13.05 2.86 -9.72
N GLU A 222 -12.90 2.88 -11.05
CA GLU A 222 -13.03 1.69 -11.89
C GLU A 222 -11.98 0.64 -11.49
N LYS A 223 -10.71 1.05 -11.33
CA LYS A 223 -9.67 0.14 -10.88
C LYS A 223 -9.94 -0.42 -9.48
N ALA A 224 -10.49 0.39 -8.59
CA ALA A 224 -10.89 -0.06 -7.25
C ALA A 224 -12.05 -1.08 -7.31
N LYS A 225 -13.00 -0.95 -8.25
CA LYS A 225 -14.02 -1.97 -8.49
C LYS A 225 -13.39 -3.27 -8.97
N ASP A 226 -12.49 -3.20 -9.95
CA ASP A 226 -11.78 -4.37 -10.46
C ASP A 226 -11.02 -5.10 -9.36
N LEU A 227 -10.25 -4.37 -8.54
CA LEU A 227 -9.48 -4.92 -7.43
C LEU A 227 -10.36 -5.45 -6.29
N SER A 228 -11.60 -4.96 -6.18
CA SER A 228 -12.57 -5.45 -5.21
C SER A 228 -13.23 -6.76 -5.62
N ASN A 229 -13.31 -7.04 -6.94
CA ASN A 229 -13.94 -8.24 -7.48
C ASN A 229 -12.91 -9.30 -7.91
N SER A 230 -11.69 -8.88 -8.25
CA SER A 230 -10.64 -9.73 -8.80
C SER A 230 -9.35 -9.67 -8.00
N GLY A 231 -8.52 -10.68 -8.16
CA GLY A 231 -7.22 -10.78 -7.49
C GLY A 231 -7.29 -11.16 -6.02
N ARG A 232 -6.15 -11.00 -5.33
CA ARG A 232 -5.94 -11.46 -3.95
C ARG A 232 -6.74 -10.66 -2.91
N THR A 233 -7.14 -9.44 -3.27
CA THR A 233 -7.98 -8.53 -2.47
C THR A 233 -9.47 -8.84 -2.60
N GLY A 234 -9.93 -9.32 -3.76
CA GLY A 234 -11.34 -9.59 -4.06
C GLY A 234 -11.79 -11.03 -3.83
N ASN A 235 -10.99 -12.03 -4.21
CA ASN A 235 -11.34 -13.44 -4.07
C ASN A 235 -10.82 -14.02 -2.75
N ILE A 236 -11.65 -13.96 -1.70
CA ILE A 236 -11.45 -14.80 -0.51
C ILE A 236 -12.27 -16.07 -0.67
N TYR A 237 -11.58 -17.21 -0.63
CA TYR A 237 -12.23 -18.51 -0.53
C TYR A 237 -12.71 -18.71 0.91
N TRP A 238 -14.02 -18.57 1.09
CA TRP A 238 -14.69 -18.84 2.35
C TRP A 238 -14.89 -20.34 2.51
N LYS A 239 -14.62 -20.84 3.71
CA LYS A 239 -14.85 -22.23 4.09
C LYS A 239 -16.28 -22.41 4.55
N ASP A 240 -16.69 -21.63 5.54
CA ASP A 240 -18.04 -21.67 6.11
C ASP A 240 -18.42 -20.26 6.62
N PHE A 241 -19.72 -19.97 6.74
CA PHE A 241 -20.24 -18.72 7.31
C PHE A 241 -20.97 -18.97 8.63
N VAL A 242 -20.90 -18.01 9.55
CA VAL A 242 -21.64 -18.07 10.82
C VAL A 242 -23.10 -17.73 10.59
N VAL A 243 -23.98 -18.62 11.04
CA VAL A 243 -25.44 -18.44 11.03
C VAL A 243 -25.98 -18.18 12.43
N ASP A 244 -25.33 -18.75 13.44
CA ASP A 244 -25.73 -18.53 14.83
C ASP A 244 -24.54 -18.65 15.78
N TRP A 245 -24.71 -18.15 16.99
CA TRP A 245 -23.70 -18.24 18.04
C TRP A 245 -24.38 -18.55 19.38
N ASN A 246 -23.79 -19.47 20.13
CA ASN A 246 -24.31 -19.89 21.42
C ASN A 246 -23.27 -19.61 22.51
N LYS A 247 -23.66 -18.72 23.44
CA LYS A 247 -22.83 -18.27 24.56
C LYS A 247 -22.59 -19.38 25.59
N GLU A 248 -23.59 -20.23 25.85
CA GLU A 248 -23.52 -21.27 26.89
C GLU A 248 -22.60 -22.41 26.47
N THR A 249 -22.67 -22.80 25.19
CA THR A 249 -21.83 -23.87 24.64
C THR A 249 -20.51 -23.36 24.07
N ASN A 250 -20.31 -22.04 24.01
CA ASN A 250 -19.17 -21.38 23.37
C ASN A 250 -18.94 -21.85 21.92
N ARG A 251 -20.00 -21.84 21.11
CA ARG A 251 -19.94 -22.34 19.74
C ARG A 251 -20.44 -21.33 18.71
N PHE A 252 -19.76 -21.31 17.58
CA PHE A 252 -20.33 -20.82 16.33
C PHE A 252 -21.04 -21.96 15.61
N VAL A 253 -22.22 -21.66 15.09
CA VAL A 253 -22.97 -22.53 14.17
C VAL A 253 -22.76 -22.01 12.77
N THR A 254 -22.27 -22.89 11.89
CA THR A 254 -21.88 -22.55 10.53
C THR A 254 -22.73 -23.22 9.47
N SER A 255 -22.82 -22.58 8.30
CA SER A 255 -23.49 -23.07 7.10
C SER A 255 -22.78 -22.53 5.86
N ASP A 256 -23.14 -23.07 4.69
CA ASP A 256 -22.63 -22.60 3.39
C ASP A 256 -23.25 -21.24 3.01
N GLU A 257 -24.44 -20.94 3.53
CA GLU A 257 -25.15 -19.68 3.31
C GLU A 257 -24.81 -18.65 4.40
N PRO A 258 -24.38 -17.43 4.04
CA PRO A 258 -24.10 -16.38 5.00
C PRO A 258 -25.37 -15.81 5.62
N LYS A 259 -25.32 -15.55 6.93
CA LYS A 259 -26.35 -14.77 7.63
C LYS A 259 -25.84 -13.37 7.92
N GLN A 260 -26.70 -12.39 7.68
CA GLN A 260 -26.45 -10.99 7.95
C GLN A 260 -26.86 -10.62 9.38
N PHE A 261 -25.93 -10.04 10.14
CA PHE A 261 -26.14 -9.59 11.52
C PHE A 261 -26.29 -8.06 11.56
N LYS A 262 -27.22 -7.58 12.39
CA LYS A 262 -27.30 -6.16 12.72
C LYS A 262 -26.13 -5.77 13.62
N TYR A 263 -25.70 -4.51 13.58
CA TYR A 263 -24.58 -4.03 14.40
C TYR A 263 -24.76 -4.28 15.91
N SER A 264 -25.99 -4.16 16.43
CA SER A 264 -26.31 -4.42 17.84
C SER A 264 -26.09 -5.88 18.25
N GLU A 265 -26.40 -6.81 17.36
CA GLU A 265 -26.15 -8.25 17.55
C GLU A 265 -24.66 -8.54 17.37
N TYR A 266 -24.06 -7.98 16.33
CA TYR A 266 -22.65 -8.15 16.01
C TYR A 266 -21.74 -7.68 17.15
N LYS A 267 -22.08 -6.57 17.83
CA LYS A 267 -21.37 -6.08 19.01
C LYS A 267 -21.34 -7.11 20.14
N LYS A 268 -22.46 -7.81 20.40
CA LYS A 268 -22.51 -8.89 21.41
C LYS A 268 -21.59 -10.04 21.03
N ILE A 269 -21.53 -10.38 19.75
CA ILE A 269 -20.63 -11.42 19.22
C ILE A 269 -19.16 -11.00 19.42
N ILE A 270 -18.81 -9.74 19.13
CA ILE A 270 -17.45 -9.21 19.33
C ILE A 270 -17.01 -9.30 20.80
N GLU A 271 -17.86 -8.85 21.72
CA GLU A 271 -17.56 -8.86 23.15
C GLU A 271 -17.37 -10.29 23.66
N TRP A 272 -18.25 -11.21 23.26
CA TRP A 272 -18.13 -12.62 23.60
C TRP A 272 -16.88 -13.27 22.98
N TYR A 273 -16.58 -12.99 21.71
CA TYR A 273 -15.40 -13.51 21.01
C TYR A 273 -14.10 -13.06 21.68
N LYS A 274 -14.02 -11.79 22.09
CA LYS A 274 -12.86 -11.24 22.79
C LYS A 274 -12.58 -11.95 24.12
N GLN A 275 -13.62 -12.32 24.85
CA GLN A 275 -13.49 -13.02 26.14
C GLN A 275 -13.14 -14.51 25.97
N ASN A 276 -13.62 -15.15 24.90
CA ASN A 276 -13.59 -16.62 24.77
C ASN A 276 -12.73 -17.14 23.62
N LYS A 277 -11.97 -16.29 22.91
CA LYS A 277 -11.25 -16.58 21.66
C LYS A 277 -10.61 -17.97 21.55
N VAL A 278 -10.03 -18.49 22.63
CA VAL A 278 -9.31 -19.78 22.65
C VAL A 278 -10.26 -21.00 22.76
N ARG A 279 -11.44 -20.82 23.34
CA ARG A 279 -12.40 -21.89 23.68
C ARG A 279 -13.53 -22.05 22.66
N ILE A 280 -13.57 -21.21 21.62
CA ILE A 280 -14.67 -21.21 20.68
C ILE A 280 -14.52 -22.35 19.67
N CYS A 281 -15.53 -23.21 19.65
CA CYS A 281 -15.66 -24.30 18.69
C CYS A 281 -16.62 -23.93 17.55
N VAL A 282 -16.43 -24.56 16.39
CA VAL A 282 -17.25 -24.38 15.19
C VAL A 282 -17.99 -25.67 14.90
N LYS A 283 -19.31 -25.57 14.78
CA LYS A 283 -20.22 -26.66 14.46
C LYS A 283 -20.94 -26.36 13.15
N ASN A 284 -20.99 -27.32 12.23
CA ASN A 284 -21.83 -27.19 11.05
C ASN A 284 -23.30 -27.48 11.41
N LYS A 285 -24.23 -26.64 10.95
CA LYS A 285 -25.66 -26.74 11.27
C LYS A 285 -26.24 -28.11 10.91
N ASN A 286 -25.82 -28.67 9.78
CA ASN A 286 -26.36 -29.91 9.21
C ASN A 286 -25.60 -31.18 9.65
N ARG A 287 -24.50 -31.05 10.41
CA ARG A 287 -23.70 -32.19 10.87
C ARG A 287 -23.76 -32.32 12.39
N LYS A 288 -24.02 -33.53 12.87
CA LYS A 288 -23.93 -33.83 14.30
C LYS A 288 -22.46 -34.02 14.68
N ASP A 289 -22.04 -33.31 15.71
CA ASP A 289 -20.70 -33.43 16.27
C ASP A 289 -20.70 -34.38 17.47
N TYR A 290 -19.49 -34.80 17.89
CA TYR A 290 -19.28 -35.64 19.07
C TYR A 290 -20.06 -35.15 20.30
N GLU A 291 -20.00 -33.84 20.60
CA GLU A 291 -20.64 -33.29 21.81
C GLU A 291 -22.17 -33.33 21.74
N ASP A 292 -22.77 -33.29 20.56
CA ASP A 292 -24.22 -33.38 20.40
C ASP A 292 -24.70 -34.82 20.60
N LEU A 293 -23.98 -35.79 20.03
CA LEU A 293 -24.26 -37.21 20.27
C LEU A 293 -24.06 -37.58 21.74
N MET A 294 -23.05 -37.02 22.41
CA MET A 294 -22.84 -37.24 23.84
C MET A 294 -23.95 -36.61 24.68
N LYS A 295 -24.53 -35.47 24.26
CA LYS A 295 -25.73 -34.90 24.91
C LYS A 295 -26.95 -35.78 24.69
N GLU A 296 -27.21 -36.23 23.47
CA GLU A 296 -28.32 -37.15 23.17
C GLU A 296 -28.21 -38.46 23.98
N VAL A 297 -26.99 -39.02 24.08
CA VAL A 297 -26.73 -40.20 24.91
C VAL A 297 -26.99 -39.92 26.40
N LYS A 298 -26.58 -38.76 26.91
CA LYS A 298 -26.86 -38.36 28.31
C LYS A 298 -28.36 -38.19 28.54
N GLU A 299 -29.08 -37.56 27.62
CA GLU A 299 -30.52 -37.35 27.71
C GLU A 299 -31.29 -38.68 27.65
N LYS A 300 -30.93 -39.59 26.75
CA LYS A 300 -31.52 -40.94 26.68
C LYS A 300 -31.30 -41.72 27.98
N LYS A 301 -30.08 -41.67 28.53
CA LYS A 301 -29.79 -42.26 29.84
C LYS A 301 -30.61 -41.64 30.97
N ALA A 302 -30.78 -40.32 30.97
CA ALA A 302 -31.58 -39.62 31.98
C ALA A 302 -33.08 -39.97 31.89
N LYS A 303 -33.58 -40.26 30.69
CA LYS A 303 -34.95 -40.74 30.43
C LYS A 303 -35.15 -42.23 30.73
N GLY A 304 -34.09 -42.96 31.07
CA GLY A 304 -34.14 -44.41 31.33
C GLY A 304 -34.16 -45.27 30.06
N GLU A 305 -33.92 -44.69 28.88
CA GLU A 305 -33.86 -45.44 27.62
C GLU A 305 -32.54 -46.21 27.50
N PHE A 306 -32.58 -47.43 26.95
CA PHE A 306 -31.38 -48.22 26.69
C PHE A 306 -30.50 -47.54 25.63
N VAL A 307 -29.26 -47.23 26.00
CA VAL A 307 -28.26 -46.70 25.07
C VAL A 307 -27.24 -47.78 24.73
N SER A 308 -27.21 -48.19 23.46
CA SER A 308 -26.22 -49.13 22.96
C SER A 308 -24.78 -48.61 23.19
N PRO A 309 -23.86 -49.43 23.73
CA PRO A 309 -22.46 -49.07 23.87
C PRO A 309 -21.80 -48.64 22.54
N LEU A 310 -22.29 -49.18 21.41
CA LEU A 310 -21.84 -48.81 20.07
C LEU A 310 -22.07 -47.33 19.74
N ALA A 311 -23.13 -46.70 20.25
CA ALA A 311 -23.39 -45.29 20.02
C ALA A 311 -22.29 -44.39 20.62
N SER A 312 -21.71 -44.80 21.75
CA SER A 312 -20.61 -44.08 22.39
C SER A 312 -19.28 -44.27 21.65
N LEU A 313 -19.04 -45.45 21.07
CA LEU A 313 -17.89 -45.72 20.21
C LEU A 313 -18.00 -44.96 18.89
N GLN A 314 -19.16 -44.99 18.25
CA GLN A 314 -19.45 -44.22 17.04
C GLN A 314 -19.26 -42.73 17.26
N ALA A 315 -19.74 -42.19 18.39
CA ALA A 315 -19.52 -40.79 18.72
C ALA A 315 -18.01 -40.46 18.81
N LYS A 316 -17.22 -41.30 19.48
CA LYS A 316 -15.76 -41.10 19.61
C LYS A 316 -14.99 -41.22 18.29
N MET A 317 -15.56 -41.89 17.29
CA MET A 317 -15.00 -41.98 15.95
C MET A 317 -15.27 -40.73 15.09
N ILE A 318 -16.21 -39.87 15.50
CA ILE A 318 -16.49 -38.61 14.81
C ILE A 318 -15.43 -37.58 15.19
N ASP A 319 -15.04 -36.77 14.22
CA ASP A 319 -14.08 -35.68 14.42
C ASP A 319 -14.51 -34.76 15.57
N LYS A 320 -13.51 -34.31 16.33
CA LYS A 320 -13.72 -33.30 17.38
C LYS A 320 -14.23 -32.00 16.74
N PRO A 321 -14.97 -31.17 17.50
CA PRO A 321 -15.38 -29.85 17.04
C PRO A 321 -14.18 -29.05 16.55
N ARG A 322 -14.31 -28.42 15.39
CA ARG A 322 -13.23 -27.63 14.80
C ARG A 322 -13.01 -26.37 15.64
N LYS A 323 -11.76 -25.93 15.77
CA LYS A 323 -11.47 -24.63 16.41
C LYS A 323 -11.79 -23.48 15.45
N ALA A 324 -12.24 -22.36 15.99
CA ALA A 324 -12.46 -21.13 15.23
C ALA A 324 -11.13 -20.48 14.82
N THR A 325 -10.55 -20.90 13.72
CA THR A 325 -9.34 -20.30 13.13
C THR A 325 -9.71 -19.37 11.98
N PHE A 326 -8.97 -18.26 11.81
CA PHE A 326 -9.15 -17.31 10.70
C PHE A 326 -10.59 -16.82 10.53
N VAL A 327 -11.11 -16.17 11.58
CA VAL A 327 -12.45 -15.58 11.60
C VAL A 327 -12.38 -14.15 11.07
N PHE A 328 -13.27 -13.80 10.16
CA PHE A 328 -13.36 -12.48 9.57
C PHE A 328 -14.76 -11.92 9.74
N GLY A 329 -14.85 -10.64 10.09
CA GLY A 329 -16.09 -9.89 10.03
C GLY A 329 -15.98 -8.79 8.99
N TYR A 330 -16.91 -8.77 8.04
CA TYR A 330 -16.91 -7.76 6.98
C TYR A 330 -18.30 -7.14 6.79
N PRO A 331 -18.36 -5.85 6.42
CA PRO A 331 -19.62 -5.18 6.20
C PRO A 331 -20.27 -5.61 4.89
N VAL A 332 -21.60 -5.69 4.88
CA VAL A 332 -22.42 -6.03 3.73
C VAL A 332 -23.54 -5.01 3.57
N GLU A 333 -24.05 -4.89 2.35
CA GLU A 333 -25.09 -3.94 1.99
C GLU A 333 -26.35 -4.20 2.81
N LYS A 334 -26.88 -3.13 3.39
CA LYS A 334 -28.16 -3.13 4.08
C LYS A 334 -29.22 -2.65 3.10
N SER A 335 -30.00 -3.58 2.52
CA SER A 335 -31.08 -3.30 1.56
C SER A 335 -32.01 -2.16 2.01
N ASP A 336 -32.25 -2.08 3.32
CA ASP A 336 -33.24 -1.17 3.90
C ASP A 336 -32.68 0.25 4.13
N TYR A 337 -31.36 0.45 4.06
CA TYR A 337 -30.74 1.74 4.38
C TYR A 337 -30.54 2.59 3.12
N LYS A 338 -31.31 3.68 3.03
CA LYS A 338 -31.28 4.65 1.93
C LYS A 338 -30.58 5.98 2.27
N GLY A 339 -29.93 6.06 3.44
CA GLY A 339 -29.25 7.28 3.89
C GLY A 339 -27.86 7.44 3.27
N LYS A 340 -27.28 8.65 3.37
CA LYS A 340 -25.93 8.96 2.84
C LYS A 340 -24.77 8.61 3.78
N GLU A 341 -25.05 8.41 5.07
CA GLU A 341 -24.02 8.17 6.08
C GLU A 341 -23.58 6.69 6.12
N TYR A 342 -22.80 6.26 5.14
CA TYR A 342 -22.29 4.89 5.08
C TYR A 342 -21.05 4.63 5.95
N VAL A 343 -20.48 5.64 6.60
CA VAL A 343 -19.30 5.46 7.48
C VAL A 343 -19.69 4.82 8.80
N LYS A 344 -20.90 5.11 9.31
CA LYS A 344 -21.35 4.61 10.61
C LYS A 344 -21.58 3.10 10.55
N PRO A 345 -21.04 2.33 11.52
CA PRO A 345 -21.19 0.87 11.53
C PRO A 345 -22.65 0.43 11.74
N GLU A 346 -23.46 1.24 12.42
CA GLU A 346 -24.90 0.98 12.67
C GLU A 346 -25.75 0.89 11.39
N ASN A 347 -25.29 1.55 10.33
CA ASN A 347 -26.00 1.61 9.04
C ASN A 347 -25.65 0.43 8.13
N LYS A 348 -24.85 -0.52 8.61
CA LYS A 348 -24.36 -1.68 7.86
C LYS A 348 -24.89 -2.97 8.44
N LEU A 349 -24.90 -4.00 7.60
CA LEU A 349 -25.00 -5.38 8.05
C LEU A 349 -23.60 -5.98 8.10
N TYR A 350 -23.45 -7.05 8.87
CA TYR A 350 -22.18 -7.73 9.04
C TYR A 350 -22.36 -9.21 8.77
N GLU A 351 -21.45 -9.76 7.98
CA GLU A 351 -21.30 -11.20 7.82
C GLU A 351 -20.02 -11.65 8.49
N ILE A 352 -20.03 -12.89 8.97
CA ILE A 352 -18.88 -13.52 9.60
C ILE A 352 -18.55 -14.78 8.82
N GLY A 353 -17.33 -14.84 8.30
CA GLY A 353 -16.83 -15.98 7.55
C GLY A 353 -15.56 -16.56 8.17
N PHE A 354 -15.36 -17.85 7.95
CA PHE A 354 -14.09 -18.54 8.19
C PHE A 354 -13.39 -18.73 6.85
N ALA A 355 -12.16 -18.25 6.70
CA ALA A 355 -11.39 -18.50 5.47
C ALA A 355 -10.48 -19.73 5.64
N PHE A 356 -10.04 -20.30 4.51
CA PHE A 356 -8.96 -21.29 4.51
C PHE A 356 -7.65 -20.66 4.98
N THR A 357 -6.81 -21.48 5.59
CA THR A 357 -5.55 -21.06 6.23
C THR A 357 -4.36 -21.01 5.28
N ASP A 358 -4.58 -21.24 3.97
CA ASP A 358 -3.52 -21.52 2.99
C ASP A 358 -2.88 -20.26 2.40
#